data_AF-A0A1F7PAM0-F1
#
_entry.id   AF-A0A1F7PAM0-F1
#
_cell.length_a   1.000
_cell.length_b   1.000
_cell.length_c   1.000
_cell.angle_alpha   90.00
_cell.angle_beta   90.00
_cell.angle_gamma   90.00
#
_symmetry.space_group_name_H-M   'P 1'
#
loop_
_entity.id
_entity.type
_entity.pdbx_description
1 polymer ?
#
loop_
_entity_poly.entity_id
_entity_poly.type
_entity_poly.pdbx_seq_one_letter_code
_entity_poly.pdbx_strand_id
1 'polypeptide(L)'
;MGTSRVLLLLYVLCALSGRAAAGEPAPTTGRLPEGARLVAVFPVENLSGRPAPLEDIRRMFAERLASHGLRVLDDATLERVITRHRVRYTAGIEQGFAKALKQETGADTVLIASLELFDQSIPPRVALFARLVSTGEAPAVLWIDGTGAAGDDAPGILGIGVIEDPRTLLARAVGTLSSSLVRRLADGRDGAGPGPRKFWPKLMYQAEALDPARRHSIAIVPFFNKSARRYGGEIIALHMMRNLAAAPNLTVVEPGVVREELLRFRIIMSDGISLSDTETILNAVNADLVLNGEVLEYQERPWAGGAPLADFALLFLERKTRRVVYSSYSANAGDDRVFFFDWGKVNTAHAMVSRMARAITGHLLLAPLATEASRGARGVERR
;
A
#
# COMPACT_ATOMS: atom_id res chain seq x y z
N MET A 1 -24.98 -64.55 -0.21
CA MET A 1 -25.94 -63.56 -0.75
C MET A 1 -25.41 -62.18 -0.42
N GLY A 2 -25.28 -61.30 -1.43
CA GLY A 2 -24.84 -59.91 -1.23
C GLY A 2 -23.69 -59.44 -2.12
N THR A 3 -23.70 -59.79 -3.40
CA THR A 3 -22.99 -59.06 -4.46
C THR A 3 -23.75 -57.78 -4.82
N SER A 4 -23.02 -56.83 -5.45
CA SER A 4 -23.58 -55.80 -6.32
C SER A 4 -24.04 -54.49 -5.67
N ARG A 5 -23.10 -53.53 -5.54
CA ARG A 5 -23.40 -52.08 -5.55
C ARG A 5 -22.21 -51.14 -5.78
N VAL A 6 -21.00 -51.66 -6.04
CA VAL A 6 -19.76 -50.82 -6.12
C VAL A 6 -19.31 -50.53 -7.56
N LEU A 7 -20.00 -51.05 -8.59
CA LEU A 7 -19.53 -50.97 -9.98
C LEU A 7 -20.60 -50.40 -10.92
N LEU A 8 -21.05 -49.17 -10.66
CA LEU A 8 -21.89 -48.45 -11.65
C LEU A 8 -21.86 -46.93 -11.46
N LEU A 9 -20.68 -46.31 -11.41
CA LEU A 9 -20.59 -44.84 -11.56
C LEU A 9 -19.21 -44.41 -12.07
N LEU A 10 -18.81 -44.97 -13.22
CA LEU A 10 -17.57 -44.62 -13.92
C LEU A 10 -17.79 -44.44 -15.43
N TYR A 11 -18.97 -43.97 -15.88
CA TYR A 11 -19.25 -43.98 -17.33
C TYR A 11 -20.11 -42.83 -17.92
N VAL A 12 -20.11 -41.61 -17.35
CA VAL A 12 -20.93 -40.52 -17.93
C VAL A 12 -20.21 -39.21 -18.29
N LEU A 13 -18.95 -38.95 -17.94
CA LEU A 13 -18.35 -37.62 -18.26
C LEU A 13 -16.99 -37.69 -18.97
N CYS A 14 -16.89 -38.58 -19.96
CA CYS A 14 -15.91 -38.45 -21.03
C CYS A 14 -16.64 -38.24 -22.36
N ALA A 15 -16.21 -37.19 -23.06
CA ALA A 15 -16.56 -36.79 -24.43
C ALA A 15 -17.89 -36.05 -24.61
N LEU A 16 -17.81 -34.72 -24.72
CA LEU A 16 -18.41 -33.92 -25.80
C LEU A 16 -17.65 -32.58 -25.95
N SER A 17 -16.69 -32.60 -26.87
CA SER A 17 -16.52 -31.63 -27.98
C SER A 17 -16.42 -30.12 -27.70
N GLY A 18 -15.18 -29.61 -27.77
CA GLY A 18 -14.72 -28.70 -28.83
C GLY A 18 -15.43 -27.35 -29.05
N ARG A 19 -14.75 -26.27 -28.66
CA ARG A 19 -14.77 -24.99 -29.38
C ARG A 19 -13.38 -24.36 -29.39
N ALA A 20 -12.82 -24.20 -30.59
CA ALA A 20 -11.69 -23.32 -30.86
C ALA A 20 -12.22 -21.91 -31.14
N ALA A 21 -11.67 -20.89 -30.48
CA ALA A 21 -11.55 -19.53 -31.01
C ALA A 21 -10.73 -18.64 -30.07
N ALA A 22 -9.80 -17.91 -30.70
CA ALA A 22 -9.12 -16.69 -30.27
C ALA A 22 -8.13 -16.80 -29.10
N GLY A 23 -6.85 -16.72 -29.44
CA GLY A 23 -5.79 -16.39 -28.50
C GLY A 23 -6.03 -14.99 -27.94
N GLU A 24 -6.51 -14.93 -26.70
CA GLU A 24 -6.36 -13.76 -25.84
C GLU A 24 -4.91 -13.72 -25.32
N PRO A 25 -4.28 -12.53 -25.26
CA PRO A 25 -2.95 -12.41 -24.71
C PRO A 25 -2.95 -12.86 -23.25
N ALA A 26 -2.00 -13.73 -22.93
CA ALA A 26 -1.75 -14.23 -21.60
C ALA A 26 -1.58 -13.08 -20.56
N PRO A 27 -1.97 -13.33 -19.30
CA PRO A 27 -2.20 -12.31 -18.29
C PRO A 27 -0.93 -11.54 -17.89
N THR A 28 -1.02 -10.21 -17.81
CA THR A 28 -0.03 -9.39 -17.11
C THR A 28 -0.60 -8.96 -15.75
N THR A 29 -0.81 -9.94 -14.85
CA THR A 29 -0.53 -9.65 -13.43
C THR A 29 0.98 -9.75 -13.38
N GLY A 30 1.69 -8.67 -13.09
CA GLY A 30 3.14 -8.54 -13.32
C GLY A 30 3.98 -9.66 -12.68
N ARG A 31 4.00 -10.84 -13.31
CA ARG A 31 5.06 -11.81 -13.19
C ARG A 31 6.18 -11.22 -14.01
N LEU A 32 6.88 -10.32 -13.35
CA LEU A 32 8.32 -10.21 -13.42
C LEU A 32 8.93 -11.26 -14.41
N PRO A 33 9.35 -10.88 -15.64
CA PRO A 33 9.92 -11.78 -16.66
C PRO A 33 11.22 -12.47 -16.20
N GLU A 34 11.41 -13.77 -16.47
CA GLU A 34 12.55 -14.56 -15.98
C GLU A 34 13.92 -14.00 -16.40
N GLY A 35 14.83 -13.86 -15.43
CA GLY A 35 16.16 -13.26 -15.57
C GLY A 35 16.54 -12.51 -14.31
N ALA A 36 17.82 -12.51 -13.94
CA ALA A 36 18.33 -11.75 -12.79
C ALA A 36 18.08 -10.25 -13.02
N ARG A 37 16.98 -9.74 -12.46
CA ARG A 37 16.51 -8.36 -12.62
C ARG A 37 17.53 -7.41 -12.06
N LEU A 38 17.87 -6.41 -12.86
CA LEU A 38 18.64 -5.28 -12.38
C LEU A 38 17.68 -4.30 -11.69
N VAL A 39 17.89 -4.10 -10.39
CA VAL A 39 17.09 -3.20 -9.54
C VAL A 39 17.89 -1.91 -9.33
N ALA A 40 17.30 -0.76 -9.67
CA ALA A 40 17.84 0.54 -9.26
C ALA A 40 17.26 0.92 -7.89
N VAL A 41 18.09 1.32 -6.94
CA VAL A 41 17.64 1.78 -5.61
C VAL A 41 17.67 3.31 -5.58
N PHE A 42 16.50 3.94 -5.58
CA PHE A 42 16.40 5.40 -5.62
C PHE A 42 16.83 6.06 -4.30
N PRO A 43 17.17 7.37 -4.33
CA PRO A 43 17.33 8.17 -3.13
C PRO A 43 16.11 8.05 -2.21
N VAL A 44 16.36 7.79 -0.93
CA VAL A 44 15.31 7.58 0.08
C VAL A 44 14.59 8.91 0.34
N GLU A 45 13.28 8.91 0.25
CA GLU A 45 12.47 10.07 0.59
C GLU A 45 12.38 10.24 2.11
N ASN A 46 12.60 11.46 2.60
CA ASN A 46 12.48 11.77 4.01
C ASN A 46 11.11 12.36 4.37
N LEU A 47 10.17 11.49 4.72
CA LEU A 47 8.87 11.88 5.26
C LEU A 47 8.91 12.09 6.79
N SER A 48 10.07 11.83 7.43
CA SER A 48 10.22 11.93 8.88
C SER A 48 10.16 13.37 9.40
N GLY A 49 10.40 14.35 8.52
CA GLY A 49 10.50 15.76 8.87
C GLY A 49 11.66 16.09 9.82
N ARG A 50 12.59 15.15 10.04
CA ARG A 50 13.77 15.29 10.90
C ARG A 50 15.04 14.88 10.14
N PRO A 51 16.23 15.32 10.56
CA PRO A 51 17.48 14.79 10.03
C PRO A 51 17.57 13.27 10.20
N ALA A 52 17.96 12.57 9.14
CA ALA A 52 18.01 11.10 9.13
C ALA A 52 19.11 10.57 8.18
N PRO A 53 19.63 9.35 8.43
CA PRO A 53 20.73 8.78 7.66
C PRO A 53 20.24 8.14 6.34
N LEU A 54 19.75 8.94 5.40
CA LEU A 54 19.10 8.46 4.17
C LEU A 54 20.02 7.64 3.27
N GLU A 55 21.28 8.05 3.13
CA GLU A 55 22.28 7.32 2.33
C GLU A 55 22.63 5.96 2.95
N ASP A 56 22.65 5.88 4.29
CA ASP A 56 22.86 4.60 4.97
C ASP A 56 21.67 3.66 4.72
N ILE A 57 20.44 4.17 4.77
CA ILE A 57 19.23 3.38 4.48
C ILE A 57 19.27 2.85 3.05
N ARG A 58 19.62 3.70 2.07
CA ARG A 58 19.76 3.33 0.65
C ARG A 58 20.80 2.22 0.49
N ARG A 59 21.99 2.41 1.06
CA ARG A 59 23.07 1.43 1.02
C ARG A 59 22.67 0.11 1.65
N MET A 60 21.98 0.14 2.80
CA MET A 60 21.48 -1.07 3.46
C MET A 60 20.47 -1.81 2.58
N PHE A 61 19.57 -1.13 1.86
CA PHE A 61 18.70 -1.79 0.88
C PHE A 61 19.52 -2.43 -0.25
N ALA A 62 20.46 -1.70 -0.86
CA ALA A 62 21.30 -2.22 -1.93
C ALA A 62 22.07 -3.48 -1.51
N GLU A 63 22.74 -3.44 -0.35
CA GLU A 63 23.49 -4.57 0.21
C GLU A 63 22.57 -5.77 0.51
N ARG A 64 21.39 -5.54 1.09
CA ARG A 64 20.43 -6.60 1.39
C ARG A 64 19.84 -7.22 0.13
N LEU A 65 19.51 -6.45 -0.89
CA LEU A 65 19.03 -7.01 -2.16
C LEU A 65 20.12 -7.85 -2.84
N ALA A 66 21.35 -7.34 -2.87
CA ALA A 66 22.50 -8.07 -3.40
C ALA A 66 22.76 -9.38 -2.64
N SER A 67 22.66 -9.37 -1.31
CA SER A 67 22.84 -10.59 -0.50
C SER A 67 21.76 -11.66 -0.76
N HIS A 68 20.60 -11.27 -1.31
CA HIS A 68 19.54 -12.18 -1.73
C HIS A 68 19.64 -12.56 -3.23
N GLY A 69 20.76 -12.24 -3.89
CA GLY A 69 21.03 -12.63 -5.29
C GLY A 69 20.41 -11.72 -6.35
N LEU A 70 19.82 -10.58 -5.97
CA LEU A 70 19.34 -9.58 -6.92
C LEU A 70 20.51 -8.74 -7.44
N ARG A 71 20.49 -8.39 -8.73
CA ARG A 71 21.46 -7.47 -9.29
C ARG A 71 21.03 -6.05 -8.96
N VAL A 72 21.93 -5.25 -8.39
CA VAL A 72 21.66 -3.86 -8.04
C VAL A 72 22.45 -2.95 -8.99
N LEU A 73 21.79 -1.94 -9.54
CA LEU A 73 22.42 -0.92 -10.38
C LEU A 73 23.42 -0.11 -9.55
N ASP A 74 24.59 0.19 -10.11
CA ASP A 74 25.57 0.99 -9.38
C ASP A 74 25.09 2.43 -9.17
N ASP A 75 25.44 3.00 -8.02
CA ASP A 75 24.98 4.32 -7.61
C ASP A 75 25.46 5.42 -8.56
N ALA A 76 26.69 5.36 -9.05
CA ALA A 76 27.23 6.39 -9.93
C ALA A 76 26.52 6.42 -11.29
N THR A 77 26.11 5.26 -11.83
CA THR A 77 25.28 5.18 -13.03
C THR A 77 23.89 5.74 -12.77
N LEU A 78 23.25 5.37 -11.66
CA LEU A 78 21.93 5.90 -11.33
C LEU A 78 21.97 7.43 -11.17
N GLU A 79 22.94 7.98 -10.44
CA GLU A 79 23.09 9.43 -10.25
C GLU A 79 23.30 10.19 -11.57
N ARG A 80 24.09 9.62 -12.50
CA ARG A 80 24.26 10.20 -13.85
C ARG A 80 22.95 10.27 -14.61
N VAL A 81 22.13 9.22 -14.53
CA VAL A 81 20.84 9.13 -15.23
C VAL A 81 19.83 10.10 -14.60
N ILE A 82 19.73 10.13 -13.26
CA ILE A 82 18.91 11.09 -12.49
C ILE A 82 19.27 12.53 -12.88
N THR A 83 20.56 12.85 -12.90
CA THR A 83 21.06 14.20 -13.23
C THR A 83 20.77 14.57 -14.68
N ARG A 84 21.01 13.66 -15.62
CA ARG A 84 20.77 13.87 -17.06
C ARG A 84 19.31 14.17 -17.36
N HIS A 85 18.41 13.40 -16.76
CA HIS A 85 16.96 13.57 -16.92
C HIS A 85 16.35 14.61 -15.97
N ARG A 86 17.19 15.26 -15.15
CA ARG A 86 16.80 16.32 -14.20
C ARG A 86 15.65 15.90 -13.29
N VAL A 87 15.69 14.66 -12.80
CA VAL A 87 14.67 14.13 -11.91
C VAL A 87 14.66 14.92 -10.61
N ARG A 88 13.53 15.56 -10.31
CA ARG A 88 13.35 16.38 -9.09
C ARG A 88 12.54 15.66 -8.01
N TYR A 89 11.78 14.65 -8.41
CA TYR A 89 10.87 13.91 -7.53
C TYR A 89 11.29 12.44 -7.54
N THR A 90 11.76 11.94 -6.40
CA THR A 90 12.26 10.56 -6.26
C THR A 90 11.29 9.65 -5.49
N ALA A 91 10.16 10.19 -5.05
CA ALA A 91 9.15 9.45 -4.31
C ALA A 91 8.12 8.75 -5.19
N GLY A 92 8.38 8.69 -6.50
CA GLY A 92 7.66 7.98 -7.53
C GLY A 92 8.44 8.04 -8.84
N ILE A 93 8.00 7.27 -9.83
CA ILE A 93 8.63 7.28 -11.16
C ILE A 93 7.63 7.74 -12.22
N GLU A 94 8.00 8.79 -12.95
CA GLU A 94 7.26 9.30 -14.11
C GLU A 94 7.47 8.36 -15.31
N GLN A 95 6.51 8.31 -16.23
CA GLN A 95 6.53 7.36 -17.35
C GLN A 95 7.76 7.59 -18.24
N GLY A 96 8.06 8.86 -18.56
CA GLY A 96 9.22 9.23 -19.36
C GLY A 96 10.54 8.76 -18.73
N PHE A 97 10.71 8.95 -17.42
CA PHE A 97 11.92 8.54 -16.72
C PHE A 97 12.02 7.02 -16.57
N ALA A 98 10.90 6.32 -16.31
CA ALA A 98 10.87 4.86 -16.27
C ALA A 98 11.36 4.23 -17.58
N LYS A 99 10.94 4.79 -18.71
CA LYS A 99 11.39 4.37 -20.04
C LYS A 99 12.88 4.63 -20.25
N ALA A 100 13.34 5.85 -19.96
CA ALA A 100 14.74 6.23 -20.13
C ALA A 100 15.69 5.39 -19.27
N LEU A 101 15.33 5.18 -17.99
CA LEU A 101 16.13 4.38 -17.07
C LEU A 101 16.32 2.94 -17.60
N LYS A 102 15.25 2.31 -18.11
CA LYS A 102 15.33 0.98 -18.71
C LYS A 102 16.23 0.96 -19.94
N GLN A 103 16.07 1.93 -20.84
CA GLN A 103 16.81 2.00 -22.10
C GLN A 103 18.30 2.27 -21.89
N GLU A 104 18.66 3.11 -20.92
CA GLU A 104 20.05 3.51 -20.68
C GLU A 104 20.83 2.54 -19.78
N THR A 105 20.15 1.86 -18.85
CA THR A 105 20.83 1.05 -17.82
C THR A 105 20.46 -0.42 -17.85
N GLY A 106 19.37 -0.78 -18.53
CA GLY A 106 18.79 -2.12 -18.45
C GLY A 106 18.11 -2.43 -17.11
N ALA A 107 17.94 -1.45 -16.22
CA ALA A 107 17.22 -1.66 -14.97
C ALA A 107 15.76 -2.00 -15.27
N ASP A 108 15.30 -3.18 -14.83
CA ASP A 108 13.94 -3.67 -15.04
C ASP A 108 12.96 -3.14 -14.00
N THR A 109 13.48 -2.78 -12.83
CA THR A 109 12.70 -2.30 -11.70
C THR A 109 13.43 -1.23 -10.92
N VAL A 110 12.66 -0.45 -10.18
CA VAL A 110 13.14 0.56 -9.24
C VAL A 110 12.59 0.26 -7.86
N LEU A 111 13.46 0.24 -6.85
CA LEU A 111 13.08 0.28 -5.44
C LEU A 111 13.01 1.75 -4.99
N ILE A 112 11.83 2.16 -4.55
CA ILE A 112 11.55 3.48 -3.98
C ILE A 112 11.26 3.29 -2.49
N ALA A 113 12.01 3.97 -1.64
CA ALA A 113 11.84 3.89 -0.18
C ALA A 113 11.54 5.26 0.41
N SER A 114 10.66 5.28 1.42
CA SER A 114 10.28 6.49 2.14
C SER A 114 10.41 6.25 3.65
N LEU A 115 11.18 7.10 4.32
CA LEU A 115 11.36 7.09 5.78
C LEU A 115 10.27 7.94 6.44
N GLU A 116 9.32 7.28 7.08
CA GLU A 116 8.16 7.88 7.73
C GLU A 116 8.46 8.39 9.14
N LEU A 117 9.22 7.61 9.91
CA LEU A 117 9.59 7.92 11.28
C LEU A 117 11.05 7.57 11.51
N PHE A 118 11.78 8.49 12.13
CA PHE A 118 13.10 8.25 12.68
C PHE A 118 13.23 9.05 13.97
N ASP A 119 13.11 8.37 15.09
CA ASP A 119 13.26 8.91 16.42
C ASP A 119 14.39 8.19 17.14
N GLN A 120 15.34 8.98 17.63
CA GLN A 120 16.52 8.51 18.35
C GLN A 120 16.37 8.62 19.86
N SER A 121 15.20 9.08 20.36
CA SER A 121 14.85 8.97 21.78
C SER A 121 14.99 7.53 22.25
N ILE A 122 15.22 7.28 23.54
CA ILE A 122 15.22 5.92 24.08
C ILE A 122 13.82 5.64 24.68
N PRO A 123 13.12 4.57 24.25
CA PRO A 123 13.49 3.63 23.18
C PRO A 123 13.33 4.24 21.76
N PRO A 124 14.23 3.88 20.81
CA PRO A 124 14.20 4.42 19.45
C PRO A 124 12.98 3.96 18.69
N ARG A 125 12.58 4.72 17.68
CA ARG A 125 11.46 4.37 16.79
C ARG A 125 11.82 4.62 15.33
N VAL A 126 11.41 3.70 14.47
CA VAL A 126 11.61 3.80 13.03
C VAL A 126 10.37 3.29 12.30
N ALA A 127 10.00 3.98 11.24
CA ALA A 127 9.02 3.49 10.28
C ALA A 127 9.47 3.79 8.84
N LEU A 128 9.29 2.81 7.96
CA LEU A 128 9.76 2.81 6.58
C LEU A 128 8.71 2.17 5.68
N PHE A 129 8.57 2.72 4.49
CA PHE A 129 7.96 2.06 3.34
C PHE A 129 9.01 1.74 2.29
N ALA A 130 8.77 0.66 1.55
CA ALA A 130 9.48 0.39 0.32
C ALA A 130 8.51 -0.16 -0.72
N ARG A 131 8.69 0.25 -1.97
CA ARG A 131 7.93 -0.26 -3.11
C ARG A 131 8.81 -0.54 -4.30
N LEU A 132 8.50 -1.61 -5.01
CA LEU A 132 9.17 -2.02 -6.24
C LEU A 132 8.25 -1.70 -7.41
N VAL A 133 8.77 -0.92 -8.37
CA VAL A 133 8.03 -0.47 -9.55
C VAL A 133 8.73 -0.98 -10.81
N SER A 134 7.98 -1.45 -11.80
CA SER A 134 8.56 -1.81 -13.11
C SER A 134 9.02 -0.57 -13.87
N THR A 135 10.08 -0.72 -14.67
CA THR A 135 10.51 0.31 -15.62
C THR A 135 9.99 0.00 -17.03
N GLY A 136 10.08 0.98 -17.93
CA GLY A 136 9.59 0.89 -19.32
C GLY A 136 8.39 1.79 -19.59
N GLU A 137 7.61 1.43 -20.62
CA GLU A 137 6.51 2.27 -21.13
C GLU A 137 5.32 2.37 -20.17
N ALA A 138 5.13 1.39 -19.28
CA ALA A 138 4.00 1.34 -18.35
C ALA A 138 4.52 0.93 -16.96
N PRO A 139 5.05 1.88 -16.17
CA PRO A 139 5.51 1.58 -14.82
C PRO A 139 4.32 1.16 -13.94
N ALA A 140 4.48 0.04 -13.22
CA ALA A 140 3.46 -0.55 -12.38
C ALA A 140 4.04 -0.96 -11.03
N VAL A 141 3.25 -0.80 -9.96
CA VAL A 141 3.62 -1.26 -8.62
C VAL A 141 3.58 -2.79 -8.59
N LEU A 142 4.73 -3.41 -8.37
CA LEU A 142 4.89 -4.87 -8.33
C LEU A 142 4.81 -5.41 -6.90
N TRP A 143 5.28 -4.58 -5.96
CA TRP A 143 5.30 -4.87 -4.54
C TRP A 143 5.36 -3.55 -3.78
N ILE A 144 4.72 -3.51 -2.62
CA ILE A 144 4.87 -2.45 -1.64
C ILE A 144 4.66 -3.04 -0.26
N ASP A 145 5.51 -2.66 0.68
CA ASP A 145 5.33 -3.01 2.08
C ASP A 145 5.79 -1.86 2.99
N GLY A 146 5.43 -1.97 4.25
CA GLY A 146 5.77 -1.01 5.29
C GLY A 146 6.02 -1.69 6.62
N THR A 147 6.96 -1.16 7.38
CA THR A 147 7.24 -1.62 8.74
C THR A 147 7.46 -0.42 9.65
N GLY A 148 6.93 -0.51 10.87
CA GLY A 148 7.11 0.45 11.94
C GLY A 148 7.43 -0.32 13.21
N ALA A 149 8.47 0.11 13.92
CA ALA A 149 8.96 -0.55 15.11
C ALA A 149 9.44 0.48 16.15
N ALA A 150 9.22 0.14 17.41
CA ALA A 150 9.81 0.78 18.57
C ALA A 150 10.81 -0.17 19.26
N GLY A 151 11.83 0.37 19.90
CA GLY A 151 12.87 -0.39 20.58
C GLY A 151 12.32 -1.26 21.72
N ASP A 152 11.17 -0.90 22.27
CA ASP A 152 10.45 -1.57 23.34
C ASP A 152 9.24 -2.39 22.86
N ASP A 153 9.10 -2.67 21.56
CA ASP A 153 8.00 -3.51 21.05
C ASP A 153 8.09 -4.98 21.49
N ALA A 154 9.28 -5.46 21.85
CA ALA A 154 9.52 -6.83 22.29
C ALA A 154 10.53 -6.88 23.46
N PRO A 155 10.19 -6.32 24.63
CA PRO A 155 11.15 -6.12 25.72
C PRO A 155 11.58 -7.42 26.39
N GLY A 156 10.80 -8.52 26.24
CA GLY A 156 11.09 -9.80 26.85
C GLY A 156 11.01 -9.78 28.40
N ILE A 157 11.58 -10.80 29.04
CA ILE A 157 11.67 -10.88 30.51
C ILE A 157 12.75 -9.90 30.97
N LEU A 158 12.45 -9.06 31.97
CA LEU A 158 13.36 -8.06 32.55
C LEU A 158 13.90 -7.01 31.55
N GLY A 159 13.26 -6.81 30.39
CA GLY A 159 13.68 -5.78 29.43
C GLY A 159 14.89 -6.17 28.57
N ILE A 160 15.37 -7.43 28.61
CA ILE A 160 16.54 -7.90 27.86
C ILE A 160 16.39 -7.72 26.34
N GLY A 161 15.15 -7.74 25.82
CA GLY A 161 14.84 -7.59 24.40
C GLY A 161 14.72 -6.14 23.91
N VAL A 162 14.88 -5.14 24.79
CA VAL A 162 14.80 -3.72 24.40
C VAL A 162 15.99 -3.37 23.51
N ILE A 163 15.69 -2.79 22.35
CA ILE A 163 16.70 -2.28 21.42
C ILE A 163 16.87 -0.79 21.69
N GLU A 164 18.01 -0.40 22.27
CA GLU A 164 18.30 1.01 22.58
C GLU A 164 19.02 1.74 21.44
N ASP A 165 19.71 1.00 20.56
CA ASP A 165 20.44 1.57 19.41
C ASP A 165 19.51 1.78 18.20
N PRO A 166 19.29 3.03 17.74
CA PRO A 166 18.49 3.32 16.56
C PRO A 166 18.99 2.63 15.29
N ARG A 167 20.30 2.41 15.15
CA ARG A 167 20.89 1.78 13.95
C ARG A 167 20.55 0.30 13.88
N THR A 168 20.58 -0.39 15.02
CA THR A 168 20.14 -1.78 15.14
C THR A 168 18.66 -1.92 14.77
N LEU A 169 17.79 -1.03 15.27
CA LEU A 169 16.36 -1.05 14.94
C LEU A 169 16.11 -0.76 13.45
N LEU A 170 16.86 0.20 12.88
CA LEU A 170 16.80 0.54 11.46
C LEU A 170 17.23 -0.65 10.56
N ALA A 171 18.32 -1.34 10.92
CA ALA A 171 18.78 -2.52 10.20
C ALA A 171 17.77 -3.66 10.21
N ARG A 172 17.09 -3.85 11.34
CA ARG A 172 15.98 -4.81 11.44
C ARG A 172 14.79 -4.42 10.54
N ALA A 173 14.44 -3.14 10.48
CA ALA A 173 13.37 -2.65 9.62
C ALA A 173 13.67 -2.87 8.12
N VAL A 174 14.86 -2.49 7.66
CA VAL A 174 15.31 -2.72 6.27
C VAL A 174 15.36 -4.21 5.94
N GLY A 175 15.86 -5.04 6.87
CA GLY A 175 15.90 -6.50 6.71
C GLY A 175 14.50 -7.12 6.58
N THR A 176 13.53 -6.62 7.35
CA THR A 176 12.12 -7.06 7.28
C THR A 176 11.51 -6.77 5.90
N LEU A 177 11.68 -5.53 5.40
CA LEU A 177 11.18 -5.13 4.09
C LEU A 177 11.87 -5.89 2.95
N SER A 178 13.19 -6.05 3.01
CA SER A 178 13.95 -6.80 2.00
C SER A 178 13.50 -8.27 1.93
N SER A 179 13.28 -8.90 3.10
CA SER A 179 12.79 -10.28 3.18
C SER A 179 11.36 -10.42 2.66
N SER A 180 10.50 -9.42 2.94
CA SER A 180 9.13 -9.36 2.42
C SER A 180 9.12 -9.28 0.89
N LEU A 181 9.97 -8.41 0.31
CA LEU A 181 10.14 -8.33 -1.13
C LEU A 181 10.59 -9.67 -1.72
N VAL A 182 11.66 -10.27 -1.21
CA VAL A 182 12.19 -11.54 -1.75
C VAL A 182 11.15 -12.65 -1.68
N ARG A 183 10.36 -12.72 -0.59
CA ARG A 183 9.26 -13.66 -0.48
C ARG A 183 8.16 -13.40 -1.51
N ARG A 184 7.78 -12.13 -1.72
CA ARG A 184 6.82 -11.75 -2.75
C ARG A 184 7.29 -12.20 -4.14
N LEU A 185 8.57 -12.02 -4.44
CA LEU A 185 9.18 -12.43 -5.70
C LEU A 185 9.17 -13.95 -5.89
N ALA A 186 9.34 -14.73 -4.80
CA ALA A 186 9.34 -16.19 -4.84
C ALA A 186 7.92 -16.79 -4.90
N ASP A 187 7.04 -16.37 -4.01
CA ASP A 187 5.79 -17.10 -3.70
C ASP A 187 4.53 -16.43 -4.27
N GLY A 188 4.62 -15.18 -4.74
CA GLY A 188 3.51 -14.46 -5.36
C GLY A 188 2.28 -14.29 -4.45
N ARG A 189 2.40 -14.47 -3.13
CA ARG A 189 1.31 -14.37 -2.17
C ARG A 189 1.66 -13.42 -1.04
N ASP A 190 0.79 -12.43 -0.83
CA ASP A 190 0.74 -11.68 0.41
C ASP A 190 -0.54 -12.11 1.15
N GLY A 191 -0.38 -12.70 2.33
CA GLY A 191 -1.50 -13.10 3.17
C GLY A 191 -1.83 -12.00 4.15
N ALA A 192 -3.01 -11.39 4.05
CA ALA A 192 -3.56 -10.58 5.12
C ALA A 192 -5.05 -10.92 5.31
N GLY A 193 -5.36 -11.55 6.45
CA GLY A 193 -6.73 -11.69 6.94
C GLY A 193 -7.26 -10.37 7.54
N PRO A 194 -8.57 -10.29 7.85
CA PRO A 194 -9.17 -9.10 8.43
C PRO A 194 -8.48 -8.73 9.76
N GLY A 195 -8.16 -7.44 9.91
CA GLY A 195 -7.58 -6.90 11.14
C GLY A 195 -8.58 -6.83 12.31
N PRO A 196 -8.11 -6.63 13.54
CA PRO A 196 -8.99 -6.60 14.71
C PRO A 196 -9.97 -5.43 14.67
N ARG A 197 -11.20 -5.67 15.17
CA ARG A 197 -12.35 -4.74 15.15
C ARG A 197 -12.09 -3.33 15.67
N LYS A 198 -11.07 -3.14 16.52
CA LYS A 198 -10.79 -1.82 17.11
C LYS A 198 -10.26 -0.79 16.10
N PHE A 199 -9.76 -1.24 14.95
CA PHE A 199 -9.27 -0.40 13.86
C PHE A 199 -10.26 -0.28 12.70
N TRP A 200 -11.51 -0.73 12.89
CA TRP A 200 -12.54 -0.53 11.89
C TRP A 200 -12.89 0.97 11.75
N PRO A 201 -13.31 1.41 10.55
CA PRO A 201 -13.79 2.77 10.36
C PRO A 201 -14.89 3.12 11.37
N LYS A 202 -14.87 4.38 11.84
CA LYS A 202 -15.90 4.89 12.75
C LYS A 202 -17.19 5.21 12.00
N LEU A 203 -17.06 5.74 10.79
CA LEU A 203 -18.17 5.92 9.86
C LEU A 203 -17.77 5.31 8.52
N MET A 204 -18.73 4.67 7.86
CA MET A 204 -18.53 4.05 6.56
C MET A 204 -19.79 4.23 5.71
N TYR A 205 -19.59 4.56 4.45
CA TYR A 205 -20.61 4.51 3.42
C TYR A 205 -20.11 3.63 2.28
N GLN A 206 -20.97 2.76 1.78
CA GLN A 206 -20.70 1.91 0.63
C GLN A 206 -21.96 1.85 -0.21
N ALA A 207 -21.90 2.37 -1.45
CA ALA A 207 -23.05 2.40 -2.34
C ALA A 207 -23.31 1.00 -2.93
N GLU A 208 -22.26 0.35 -3.40
CA GLU A 208 -22.24 -1.01 -3.94
C GLU A 208 -20.84 -1.58 -3.71
N ALA A 209 -20.72 -2.88 -3.47
CA ALA A 209 -19.40 -3.48 -3.39
C ALA A 209 -18.77 -3.58 -4.77
N LEU A 210 -17.44 -3.41 -4.81
CA LEU A 210 -16.69 -3.64 -6.02
C LEU A 210 -16.86 -5.10 -6.42
N ASP A 211 -17.18 -5.32 -7.70
CA ASP A 211 -17.30 -6.67 -8.25
C ASP A 211 -15.98 -7.43 -8.01
N PRO A 212 -15.97 -8.49 -7.19
CA PRO A 212 -14.76 -9.23 -6.86
C PRO A 212 -14.22 -10.04 -8.05
N ALA A 213 -15.05 -10.30 -9.07
CA ALA A 213 -14.64 -10.99 -10.29
C ALA A 213 -13.92 -10.07 -11.28
N ARG A 214 -14.15 -8.75 -11.18
CA ARG A 214 -13.50 -7.76 -12.04
C ARG A 214 -12.25 -7.18 -11.36
N ARG A 215 -11.21 -6.94 -12.18
CA ARG A 215 -10.07 -6.14 -11.75
C ARG A 215 -10.36 -4.65 -11.87
N HIS A 216 -10.04 -3.90 -10.82
CA HIS A 216 -10.22 -2.46 -10.78
C HIS A 216 -8.87 -1.76 -10.62
N SER A 217 -8.61 -0.78 -11.48
CA SER A 217 -7.45 0.10 -11.41
C SER A 217 -7.76 1.34 -10.56
N ILE A 218 -6.87 1.68 -9.63
CA ILE A 218 -7.05 2.76 -8.66
C ILE A 218 -5.93 3.78 -8.83
N ALA A 219 -6.28 5.02 -9.15
CA ALA A 219 -5.39 6.17 -9.02
C ALA A 219 -5.49 6.76 -7.61
N ILE A 220 -4.36 6.90 -6.93
CA ILE A 220 -4.29 7.57 -5.64
C ILE A 220 -3.81 8.99 -5.89
N VAL A 221 -4.68 9.97 -5.66
CA VAL A 221 -4.30 11.39 -5.73
C VAL A 221 -3.66 11.84 -4.42
N PRO A 222 -2.86 12.92 -4.40
CA PRO A 222 -2.31 13.47 -3.17
C PRO A 222 -3.40 13.75 -2.14
N PHE A 223 -3.22 13.28 -0.90
CA PHE A 223 -4.21 13.51 0.15
C PHE A 223 -4.06 14.91 0.73
N PHE A 224 -5.20 15.53 1.02
CA PHE A 224 -5.21 16.83 1.67
C PHE A 224 -4.79 16.71 3.12
N ASN A 225 -3.80 17.48 3.54
CA ASN A 225 -3.20 17.36 4.86
C ASN A 225 -3.52 18.59 5.72
N LYS A 226 -4.43 18.41 6.67
CA LYS A 226 -4.76 19.40 7.71
C LYS A 226 -4.03 19.15 9.02
N SER A 227 -3.30 18.04 9.12
CA SER A 227 -2.57 17.69 10.34
C SER A 227 -1.32 18.57 10.53
N ALA A 228 -0.85 18.66 11.78
CA ALA A 228 0.42 19.31 12.10
C ALA A 228 1.64 18.58 11.50
N ARG A 229 1.49 17.31 11.09
CA ARG A 229 2.54 16.53 10.47
C ARG A 229 2.67 16.91 9.00
N ARG A 230 3.78 17.54 8.61
CA ARG A 230 4.03 18.01 7.23
C ARG A 230 3.67 17.03 6.12
N TYR A 231 3.97 15.75 6.31
CA TYR A 231 3.79 14.69 5.30
C TYR A 231 2.65 13.71 5.62
N GLY A 232 1.69 14.11 6.47
CA GLY A 232 0.59 13.23 6.89
C GLY A 232 -0.19 12.66 5.71
N GLY A 233 -0.47 13.48 4.69
CA GLY A 233 -1.18 13.07 3.47
C GLY A 233 -0.45 11.95 2.73
N GLU A 234 0.83 12.12 2.46
CA GLU A 234 1.69 11.16 1.77
C GLU A 234 1.83 9.86 2.55
N ILE A 235 1.98 9.95 3.88
CA ILE A 235 2.10 8.77 4.76
C ILE A 235 0.82 7.92 4.73
N ILE A 236 -0.36 8.55 4.88
CA ILE A 236 -1.64 7.81 4.81
C ILE A 236 -1.85 7.23 3.41
N ALA A 237 -1.49 7.96 2.34
CA ALA A 237 -1.58 7.46 0.97
C ALA A 237 -0.71 6.20 0.76
N LEU A 238 0.51 6.14 1.32
CA LEU A 238 1.37 4.96 1.27
C LEU A 238 0.77 3.76 2.03
N HIS A 239 0.16 3.99 3.20
CA HIS A 239 -0.55 2.94 3.92
C HIS A 239 -1.73 2.38 3.11
N MET A 240 -2.49 3.24 2.43
CA MET A 240 -3.59 2.81 1.58
C MET A 240 -3.09 2.05 0.37
N MET A 241 -2.09 2.58 -0.34
CA MET A 241 -1.44 1.92 -1.47
C MET A 241 -0.97 0.51 -1.11
N ARG A 242 -0.29 0.35 0.03
CA ARG A 242 0.18 -0.96 0.50
C ARG A 242 -0.95 -1.97 0.60
N ASN A 243 -2.07 -1.59 1.21
CA ASN A 243 -3.18 -2.52 1.42
C ASN A 243 -3.97 -2.77 0.13
N LEU A 244 -4.14 -1.76 -0.72
CA LEU A 244 -4.80 -1.92 -2.02
C LEU A 244 -3.98 -2.78 -2.99
N ALA A 245 -2.65 -2.60 -3.02
CA ALA A 245 -1.75 -3.40 -3.87
C ALA A 245 -1.65 -4.86 -3.42
N ALA A 246 -1.96 -5.16 -2.16
CA ALA A 246 -2.03 -6.53 -1.65
C ALA A 246 -3.32 -7.26 -2.05
N ALA A 247 -4.35 -6.54 -2.53
CA ALA A 247 -5.62 -7.15 -2.94
C ALA A 247 -5.52 -7.72 -4.37
N PRO A 248 -5.93 -8.97 -4.62
CA PRO A 248 -5.70 -9.66 -5.90
C PRO A 248 -6.53 -9.11 -7.08
N ASN A 249 -7.65 -8.45 -6.79
CA ASN A 249 -8.56 -7.86 -7.77
C ASN A 249 -8.38 -6.34 -7.92
N LEU A 250 -7.40 -5.74 -7.23
CA LEU A 250 -7.09 -4.32 -7.35
C LEU A 250 -5.72 -4.11 -7.99
N THR A 251 -5.54 -3.00 -8.68
CA THR A 251 -4.24 -2.58 -9.21
C THR A 251 -4.08 -1.10 -8.95
N VAL A 252 -2.98 -0.70 -8.32
CA VAL A 252 -2.72 0.71 -8.03
C VAL A 252 -1.87 1.30 -9.14
N VAL A 253 -2.31 2.44 -9.68
CA VAL A 253 -1.52 3.25 -10.63
C VAL A 253 -0.36 3.87 -9.87
N GLU A 254 0.86 3.79 -10.44
CA GLU A 254 2.05 4.35 -9.83
C GLU A 254 1.90 5.87 -9.61
N PRO A 255 2.13 6.40 -8.39
CA PRO A 255 1.92 7.83 -8.09
C PRO A 255 2.74 8.80 -8.95
N GLY A 256 3.91 8.38 -9.42
CA GLY A 256 4.72 9.20 -10.32
C GLY A 256 3.97 9.51 -11.62
N VAL A 257 3.22 8.55 -12.15
CA VAL A 257 2.36 8.72 -13.34
C VAL A 257 1.16 9.62 -13.03
N VAL A 258 0.51 9.44 -11.88
CA VAL A 258 -0.61 10.31 -11.46
C VAL A 258 -0.14 11.75 -11.29
N ARG A 259 1.05 11.94 -10.69
CA ARG A 259 1.68 13.24 -10.49
C ARG A 259 2.06 13.91 -11.80
N GLU A 260 2.63 13.16 -12.75
CA GLU A 260 2.97 13.64 -14.09
C GLU A 260 1.75 14.26 -14.76
N GLU A 261 0.61 13.57 -14.74
CA GLU A 261 -0.64 14.07 -15.32
C GLU A 261 -1.22 15.27 -14.54
N LEU A 262 -1.18 15.27 -13.20
CA LEU A 262 -1.57 16.43 -12.38
C LEU A 262 -0.78 17.69 -12.76
N LEU A 263 0.53 17.57 -12.93
CA LEU A 263 1.41 18.68 -13.32
C LEU A 263 1.14 19.12 -14.77
N ARG A 264 0.94 18.16 -15.68
CA ARG A 264 0.62 18.41 -17.09
C ARG A 264 -0.67 19.21 -17.26
N PHE A 265 -1.72 18.85 -16.52
CA PHE A 265 -3.00 19.56 -16.52
C PHE A 265 -3.02 20.78 -15.59
N ARG A 266 -1.93 21.08 -14.89
CA ARG A 266 -1.80 22.19 -13.93
C ARG A 266 -2.89 22.17 -12.85
N ILE A 267 -3.29 20.98 -12.41
CA ILE A 267 -4.27 20.80 -11.35
C ILE A 267 -3.58 21.09 -10.01
N ILE A 268 -4.08 22.09 -9.29
CA ILE A 268 -3.59 22.47 -7.95
C ILE A 268 -4.66 22.11 -6.93
N MET A 269 -4.30 21.28 -5.95
CA MET A 269 -5.21 20.80 -4.91
C MET A 269 -5.16 21.72 -3.69
N SER A 270 -5.96 22.80 -3.71
CA SER A 270 -6.02 23.77 -2.60
C SER A 270 -6.91 23.29 -1.44
N ASP A 271 -8.00 22.57 -1.74
CA ASP A 271 -9.02 22.08 -0.79
C ASP A 271 -9.50 20.67 -1.19
N GLY A 272 -8.59 19.85 -1.72
CA GLY A 272 -8.90 18.58 -2.37
C GLY A 272 -9.09 18.72 -3.89
N ILE A 273 -9.55 17.65 -4.53
CA ILE A 273 -9.71 17.57 -5.99
C ILE A 273 -11.18 17.80 -6.40
N SER A 274 -11.41 18.65 -7.41
CA SER A 274 -12.75 18.85 -7.96
C SER A 274 -13.21 17.62 -8.75
N LEU A 275 -14.54 17.48 -8.96
CA LEU A 275 -15.07 16.38 -9.76
C LEU A 275 -14.52 16.40 -11.20
N SER A 276 -14.45 17.60 -11.81
CA SER A 276 -13.91 17.79 -13.17
C SER A 276 -12.42 17.42 -13.27
N ASP A 277 -11.63 17.79 -12.26
CA ASP A 277 -10.21 17.42 -12.22
C ASP A 277 -10.05 15.92 -12.04
N THR A 278 -10.90 15.30 -11.20
CA THR A 278 -10.88 13.86 -11.00
C THR A 278 -11.21 13.10 -12.29
N GLU A 279 -12.20 13.55 -13.06
CA GLU A 279 -12.51 12.98 -14.37
C GLU A 279 -11.34 13.10 -15.34
N THR A 280 -10.66 14.26 -15.34
CA THR A 280 -9.49 14.49 -16.19
C THR A 280 -8.37 13.49 -15.87
N ILE A 281 -8.06 13.29 -14.58
CA ILE A 281 -7.04 12.33 -14.14
C ILE A 281 -7.44 10.90 -14.45
N LEU A 282 -8.67 10.50 -14.12
CA LEU A 282 -9.19 9.15 -14.38
C LEU A 282 -9.07 8.77 -15.86
N ASN A 283 -9.35 9.73 -16.75
CA ASN A 283 -9.21 9.53 -18.19
C ASN A 283 -7.75 9.47 -18.62
N ALA A 284 -6.89 10.35 -18.07
CA ALA A 284 -5.49 10.44 -18.43
C ALA A 284 -4.68 9.19 -18.03
N VAL A 285 -4.89 8.69 -16.80
CA VAL A 285 -4.20 7.49 -16.30
C VAL A 285 -4.95 6.19 -16.57
N ASN A 286 -6.13 6.27 -17.21
CA ASN A 286 -7.03 5.16 -17.50
C ASN A 286 -7.36 4.30 -16.26
N ALA A 287 -7.66 4.95 -15.13
CA ALA A 287 -8.07 4.27 -13.90
C ALA A 287 -9.59 4.10 -13.83
N ASP A 288 -10.07 3.04 -13.16
CA ASP A 288 -11.49 2.79 -12.89
C ASP A 288 -11.99 3.63 -11.70
N LEU A 289 -11.11 3.81 -10.70
CA LEU A 289 -11.38 4.47 -9.43
C LEU A 289 -10.31 5.52 -9.13
N VAL A 290 -10.71 6.62 -8.49
CA VAL A 290 -9.78 7.54 -7.82
C VAL A 290 -10.02 7.46 -6.32
N LEU A 291 -8.92 7.29 -5.58
CA LEU A 291 -8.87 7.41 -4.13
C LEU A 291 -8.39 8.81 -3.76
N ASN A 292 -9.24 9.55 -3.08
CA ASN A 292 -8.92 10.82 -2.43
C ASN A 292 -8.98 10.63 -0.90
N GLY A 293 -8.24 11.47 -0.18
CA GLY A 293 -8.17 11.41 1.27
C GLY A 293 -7.90 12.76 1.91
N GLU A 294 -8.33 12.88 3.14
CA GLU A 294 -8.10 14.04 4.00
C GLU A 294 -7.54 13.56 5.33
N VAL A 295 -6.40 14.11 5.74
CA VAL A 295 -5.72 13.77 7.00
C VAL A 295 -5.91 14.91 7.97
N LEU A 296 -6.70 14.67 9.02
CA LEU A 296 -7.02 15.65 10.05
C LEU A 296 -5.95 15.66 11.13
N GLU A 297 -5.55 14.48 11.61
CA GLU A 297 -4.50 14.31 12.59
C GLU A 297 -3.59 13.13 12.25
N TYR A 298 -2.29 13.33 12.42
CA TYR A 298 -1.30 12.25 12.38
C TYR A 298 -0.17 12.66 13.30
N GLN A 299 0.01 11.96 14.42
CA GLN A 299 0.96 12.35 15.46
C GLN A 299 1.70 11.15 16.04
N GLU A 300 3.02 11.29 16.09
CA GLU A 300 3.90 10.47 16.90
C GLU A 300 4.16 11.21 18.20
N ARG A 301 3.60 10.75 19.32
CA ARG A 301 3.82 11.42 20.61
C ARG A 301 5.20 11.03 21.17
N PRO A 302 6.06 12.01 21.55
CA PRO A 302 7.47 11.78 21.82
C PRO A 302 7.83 11.25 23.22
N TRP A 303 6.88 11.21 24.17
CA TRP A 303 7.17 10.82 25.54
C TRP A 303 6.74 9.37 25.83
N ALA A 304 7.38 8.71 26.81
CA ALA A 304 7.30 7.27 27.14
C ALA A 304 5.90 6.73 27.54
N GLY A 305 4.83 7.50 27.37
CA GLY A 305 3.44 7.05 27.51
C GLY A 305 2.47 7.77 26.56
N GLY A 306 2.97 8.59 25.63
CA GLY A 306 2.13 9.26 24.65
C GLY A 306 1.71 8.28 23.57
N ALA A 307 0.41 7.97 23.51
CA ALA A 307 -0.11 7.14 22.44
C ALA A 307 -0.08 7.88 21.09
N PRO A 308 0.35 7.22 19.99
CA PRO A 308 0.20 7.77 18.65
C PRO A 308 -1.27 8.04 18.33
N LEU A 309 -1.55 8.99 17.45
CA LEU A 309 -2.91 9.40 17.08
C LEU A 309 -3.00 9.53 15.56
N ALA A 310 -4.08 9.02 14.98
CA ALA A 310 -4.39 9.20 13.57
C ALA A 310 -5.89 9.42 13.37
N ASP A 311 -6.24 10.43 12.59
CA ASP A 311 -7.59 10.77 12.18
C ASP A 311 -7.58 11.17 10.70
N PHE A 312 -8.32 10.42 9.87
CA PHE A 312 -8.40 10.66 8.44
C PHE A 312 -9.72 10.15 7.82
N ALA A 313 -10.10 10.79 6.72
CA ALA A 313 -11.23 10.42 5.88
C ALA A 313 -10.74 10.03 4.48
N LEU A 314 -11.42 9.07 3.85
CA LEU A 314 -11.13 8.58 2.50
C LEU A 314 -12.40 8.51 1.66
N LEU A 315 -12.23 8.67 0.36
CA LEU A 315 -13.29 8.65 -0.65
C LEU A 315 -12.82 7.91 -1.91
N PHE A 316 -13.61 6.95 -2.38
CA PHE A 316 -13.44 6.34 -3.69
C PHE A 316 -14.53 6.85 -4.64
N LEU A 317 -14.09 7.41 -5.77
CA LEU A 317 -14.95 7.88 -6.84
C LEU A 317 -14.78 6.96 -8.07
N GLU A 318 -15.88 6.46 -8.61
CA GLU A 318 -15.87 5.60 -9.81
C GLU A 318 -16.01 6.42 -11.09
N ARG A 319 -15.14 6.15 -12.07
CA ARG A 319 -15.13 6.81 -13.39
C ARG A 319 -16.44 6.64 -14.15
N LYS A 320 -17.02 5.43 -14.13
CA LYS A 320 -18.18 5.08 -14.95
C LYS A 320 -19.44 5.81 -14.48
N THR A 321 -19.73 5.78 -13.18
CA THR A 321 -20.94 6.38 -12.60
C THR A 321 -20.74 7.81 -12.10
N ARG A 322 -19.49 8.26 -11.95
CA ARG A 322 -19.13 9.56 -11.35
C ARG A 322 -19.69 9.72 -9.94
N ARG A 323 -19.78 8.62 -9.20
CA ARG A 323 -20.34 8.56 -7.85
C ARG A 323 -19.33 8.01 -6.86
N VAL A 324 -19.50 8.46 -5.62
CA VAL A 324 -18.81 7.90 -4.48
C VAL A 324 -19.30 6.46 -4.30
N VAL A 325 -18.42 5.49 -4.49
CA VAL A 325 -18.73 4.07 -4.27
C VAL A 325 -18.41 3.63 -2.85
N TYR A 326 -17.44 4.29 -2.22
CA TYR A 326 -17.06 4.05 -0.84
C TYR A 326 -16.53 5.33 -0.18
N SER A 327 -16.89 5.54 1.08
CA SER A 327 -16.21 6.51 1.94
C SER A 327 -16.03 5.96 3.35
N SER A 328 -14.98 6.41 4.02
CA SER A 328 -14.71 6.02 5.40
C SER A 328 -14.12 7.17 6.18
N TYR A 329 -14.51 7.29 7.44
CA TYR A 329 -13.86 8.13 8.43
C TYR A 329 -13.29 7.23 9.54
N SER A 330 -12.01 7.38 9.84
CA SER A 330 -11.29 6.53 10.79
C SER A 330 -10.43 7.39 11.72
N ALA A 331 -10.63 7.21 13.02
CA ALA A 331 -9.86 7.88 14.07
C ALA A 331 -9.46 6.88 15.16
N ASN A 332 -8.19 6.83 15.54
CA ASN A 332 -7.71 5.94 16.59
C ASN A 332 -6.51 6.53 17.33
N ALA A 333 -6.41 6.19 18.61
CA ALA A 333 -5.24 6.39 19.44
C ALA A 333 -4.57 5.05 19.78
N GLY A 334 -3.25 5.05 19.96
CA GLY A 334 -2.46 3.83 20.24
C GLY A 334 -2.74 3.18 21.60
N ASP A 335 -3.41 3.89 22.51
CA ASP A 335 -3.91 3.43 23.80
C ASP A 335 -5.39 2.99 23.75
N ASP A 336 -6.03 3.02 22.58
CA ASP A 336 -7.40 2.53 22.41
C ASP A 336 -7.51 1.04 22.76
N ARG A 337 -8.37 0.75 23.74
CA ARG A 337 -8.67 -0.61 24.25
C ARG A 337 -7.41 -1.34 24.73
N VAL A 338 -6.54 -0.64 25.47
CA VAL A 338 -5.46 -1.25 26.24
C VAL A 338 -6.03 -1.88 27.50
N PHE A 339 -5.67 -3.14 27.75
CA PHE A 339 -6.00 -3.87 28.97
C PHE A 339 -4.80 -3.87 29.94
N PHE A 340 -4.92 -4.54 31.09
CA PHE A 340 -3.84 -4.67 32.07
C PHE A 340 -2.51 -5.09 31.41
N PHE A 341 -1.40 -4.51 31.90
CA PHE A 341 -0.03 -4.76 31.43
C PHE A 341 0.25 -4.31 29.98
N ASP A 342 -0.30 -3.17 29.55
CA ASP A 342 -0.13 -2.59 28.22
C ASP A 342 -0.58 -3.51 27.05
N TRP A 343 -1.35 -4.57 27.36
CA TRP A 343 -1.78 -5.50 26.33
C TRP A 343 -2.75 -4.81 25.36
N GLY A 344 -2.33 -4.74 24.10
CA GLY A 344 -3.09 -4.16 23.01
C GLY A 344 -2.60 -2.76 22.61
N LYS A 345 -1.63 -2.19 23.33
CA LYS A 345 -1.00 -0.91 23.00
C LYS A 345 -0.31 -0.97 21.65
N VAL A 346 -0.31 0.16 20.95
CA VAL A 346 0.40 0.35 19.68
C VAL A 346 1.36 1.50 19.84
N ASN A 347 2.66 1.25 19.70
CA ASN A 347 3.71 2.22 20.04
C ASN A 347 4.07 3.17 18.90
N THR A 348 3.59 2.93 17.68
CA THR A 348 3.83 3.78 16.51
C THR A 348 2.54 4.07 15.75
N ALA A 349 2.41 5.27 15.21
CA ALA A 349 1.31 5.64 14.32
C ALA A 349 1.33 4.77 13.06
N HIS A 350 2.52 4.41 12.56
CA HIS A 350 2.68 3.45 11.45
C HIS A 350 1.92 2.14 11.69
N ALA A 351 2.18 1.48 12.83
CA ALA A 351 1.55 0.18 13.12
C ALA A 351 0.03 0.31 13.29
N MET A 352 -0.44 1.42 13.82
CA MET A 352 -1.86 1.72 13.98
C MET A 352 -2.54 1.96 12.64
N VAL A 353 -2.04 2.91 11.84
CA VAL A 353 -2.59 3.26 10.54
C VAL A 353 -2.51 2.08 9.57
N SER A 354 -1.44 1.28 9.64
CA SER A 354 -1.35 0.04 8.85
C SER A 354 -2.52 -0.91 9.12
N ARG A 355 -3.04 -0.96 10.36
CA ARG A 355 -4.19 -1.81 10.72
C ARG A 355 -5.51 -1.14 10.31
N MET A 356 -5.62 0.18 10.42
CA MET A 356 -6.78 0.95 9.94
C MET A 356 -6.95 0.83 8.43
N ALA A 357 -5.89 1.07 7.65
CA ALA A 357 -5.87 0.95 6.20
C ALA A 357 -6.22 -0.48 5.71
N ARG A 358 -5.76 -1.50 6.45
CA ARG A 358 -6.15 -2.90 6.20
C ARG A 358 -7.64 -3.13 6.43
N ALA A 359 -8.18 -2.60 7.53
CA ALA A 359 -9.61 -2.72 7.83
C ALA A 359 -10.46 -2.04 6.74
N ILE A 360 -10.09 -0.83 6.33
CA ILE A 360 -10.74 -0.09 5.25
C ILE A 360 -10.74 -0.91 3.95
N THR A 361 -9.58 -1.43 3.54
CA THR A 361 -9.46 -2.23 2.31
C THR A 361 -10.28 -3.52 2.40
N GLY A 362 -10.29 -4.17 3.56
CA GLY A 362 -11.15 -5.35 3.80
C GLY A 362 -12.63 -5.02 3.62
N HIS A 363 -13.10 -3.89 4.15
CA HIS A 363 -14.49 -3.45 3.98
C HIS A 363 -14.83 -3.02 2.55
N LEU A 364 -13.90 -2.38 1.83
CA LEU A 364 -14.08 -2.01 0.43
C LEU A 364 -14.38 -3.25 -0.46
N LEU A 365 -13.71 -4.38 -0.16
CA LEU A 365 -13.82 -5.62 -0.92
C LEU A 365 -15.00 -6.51 -0.49
N LEU A 366 -15.53 -6.31 0.72
CA LEU A 366 -16.67 -7.07 1.20
C LEU A 366 -17.96 -6.44 0.68
N ALA A 367 -18.89 -7.29 0.23
CA ALA A 367 -20.28 -6.90 -0.01
C ALA A 367 -20.85 -6.20 1.22
N PRO A 368 -21.60 -5.09 1.09
CA PRO A 368 -22.26 -4.48 2.24
C PRO A 368 -23.09 -5.57 2.91
N LEU A 369 -22.79 -5.86 4.17
CA LEU A 369 -23.69 -6.65 5.01
C LEU A 369 -25.01 -5.90 4.97
N ALA A 370 -26.02 -6.52 4.39
CA ALA A 370 -27.36 -5.95 4.26
C ALA A 370 -27.75 -5.35 5.61
N THR A 371 -27.80 -4.02 5.66
CA THR A 371 -28.22 -3.28 6.83
C THR A 371 -29.63 -3.75 7.15
N GLU A 372 -29.87 -4.13 8.40
CA GLU A 372 -31.17 -4.49 8.98
C GLU A 372 -32.13 -3.28 8.96
N ALA A 373 -32.51 -2.80 7.78
CA ALA A 373 -33.39 -1.66 7.56
C ALA A 373 -34.70 -2.06 6.87
N SER A 374 -35.10 -3.34 6.94
CA SER A 374 -36.40 -3.81 6.44
C SER A 374 -37.27 -4.52 7.49
N ARG A 375 -36.92 -4.45 8.78
CA ARG A 375 -37.80 -4.82 9.91
C ARG A 375 -38.23 -3.55 10.64
N GLY A 376 -39.23 -2.87 10.08
CA GLY A 376 -39.80 -1.66 10.71
C GLY A 376 -41.02 -1.06 10.01
N ALA A 377 -41.25 -1.38 8.73
CA ALA A 377 -42.36 -0.81 7.96
C ALA A 377 -43.39 -1.86 7.48
N ARG A 378 -43.75 -2.81 8.36
CA ARG A 378 -44.94 -3.65 8.19
C ARG A 378 -45.58 -3.86 9.56
N GLY A 379 -46.50 -2.98 9.92
CA GLY A 379 -47.23 -3.13 11.17
C GLY A 379 -48.03 -1.93 11.67
N VAL A 380 -48.59 -1.08 10.82
CA VAL A 380 -49.77 -0.27 11.18
C VAL A 380 -50.64 -0.09 9.95
N GLU A 381 -51.44 -1.11 9.64
CA GLU A 381 -52.73 -0.91 8.97
C GLU A 381 -53.64 -2.09 9.31
N ARG A 382 -54.84 -1.77 9.80
CA ARG A 382 -56.00 -2.64 10.13
C ARG A 382 -55.99 -3.33 11.50
N ARG A 383 -56.55 -2.67 12.51
CA ARG A 383 -57.99 -2.75 12.85
C ARG A 383 -58.36 -1.70 13.89
#